data_AF-A0A7T4PI10-F1
#
_entry.id   AF-A0A7T4PI10-F1
#
_cell.length_a   1.000
_cell.length_b   1.000
_cell.length_c   1.000
_cell.angle_alpha   90.00
_cell.angle_beta   90.00
_cell.angle_gamma   90.00
#
_symmetry.space_group_name_H-M   'P 1'
#
loop_
_entity.id
_entity.type
_entity.pdbx_description
1 polymer ?
#
loop_
_entity_poly.entity_id
_entity_poly.type
_entity_poly.pdbx_seq_one_letter_code
_entity_poly.pdbx_strand_id
1 'polypeptide(L)'
;MSEVEYRSSGAPLDGYELTRKDHRRQKQSEEISERVRQQVDEDNAKCRADPARAERRRQAFEDAARLMQSFKKQDHEIMRWRVRLYCGHIIETEAHYTYSDPVSAGAHSNRCPECSSDGLTIVAFEPLGLRAEPPAPAIPPPPVPPKKPTRAELERRVKALEEENERLRSQAPLEGAPTSSSKDS
;
A
#
# COMPACT_ATOMS: atom_id res chain seq x y z
N MET A 1 8.17 -4.91 2.38
CA MET A 1 6.77 -4.93 2.87
C MET A 1 6.85 -5.10 4.37
N SER A 2 6.33 -4.16 5.16
CA SER A 2 6.23 -4.34 6.61
C SER A 2 5.19 -5.41 6.88
N GLU A 3 5.56 -6.44 7.63
CA GLU A 3 4.66 -7.50 8.05
C GLU A 3 3.59 -6.91 8.98
N VAL A 4 2.32 -6.98 8.58
CA VAL A 4 1.19 -6.50 9.39
C VAL A 4 0.72 -7.67 10.25
N GLU A 5 0.76 -7.50 11.56
CA GLU A 5 0.20 -8.49 12.48
C GLU A 5 -1.32 -8.31 12.56
N TYR A 6 -2.05 -9.30 12.04
CA TYR A 6 -3.52 -9.29 12.06
C TYR A 6 -4.05 -9.70 13.42
N ARG A 7 -4.94 -8.87 13.97
CA ARG A 7 -5.48 -9.07 15.31
C ARG A 7 -6.78 -9.85 15.26
N SER A 8 -7.04 -10.61 16.32
CA SER A 8 -8.36 -11.13 16.66
C SER A 8 -8.89 -10.44 17.92
N SER A 9 -10.20 -10.42 18.08
CA SER A 9 -10.86 -9.87 19.27
C SER A 9 -12.14 -10.64 19.53
N GLY A 10 -12.32 -11.15 20.75
CA GLY A 10 -13.54 -11.86 21.14
C GLY A 10 -13.73 -13.23 20.47
N ALA A 11 -12.63 -13.89 20.10
CA ALA A 11 -12.64 -15.26 19.60
C ALA A 11 -12.73 -16.28 20.77
N PRO A 12 -13.48 -17.40 20.63
CA PRO A 12 -14.30 -17.77 19.47
C PRO A 12 -15.56 -16.91 19.36
N LEU A 13 -15.93 -16.55 18.12
CA LEU A 13 -17.02 -15.61 17.84
C LEU A 13 -18.39 -16.13 18.29
N ASP A 14 -18.64 -17.43 18.16
CA ASP A 14 -19.94 -18.04 18.47
C ASP A 14 -20.28 -17.94 19.97
N GLY A 15 -19.27 -17.89 20.84
CA GLY A 15 -19.42 -17.76 22.29
C GLY A 15 -19.23 -16.34 22.82
N TYR A 16 -19.17 -15.32 21.95
CA TYR A 16 -18.93 -13.95 22.39
C TYR A 16 -20.15 -13.35 23.08
N GLU A 17 -19.98 -12.98 24.35
CA GLU A 17 -20.97 -12.26 25.16
C GLU A 17 -20.82 -10.74 25.00
N LEU A 18 -21.95 -10.06 24.74
CA LEU A 18 -21.97 -8.61 24.59
C LEU A 18 -21.59 -7.91 25.90
N THR A 19 -20.71 -6.93 25.79
CA THR A 19 -20.28 -6.11 26.92
C THR A 19 -21.05 -4.79 26.97
N ARG A 20 -20.97 -4.10 28.11
CA ARG A 20 -21.46 -2.71 28.24
C ARG A 20 -20.85 -1.75 27.21
N LYS A 21 -19.61 -2.01 26.78
CA LYS A 21 -18.93 -1.21 25.77
C LYS A 21 -19.59 -1.38 24.41
N ASP A 22 -20.00 -2.60 24.07
CA ASP A 22 -20.66 -2.90 22.80
C ASP A 22 -22.04 -2.24 22.72
N HIS A 23 -22.83 -2.33 23.79
CA HIS A 23 -24.10 -1.62 23.90
C HIS A 23 -23.94 -0.10 23.70
N ARG A 24 -22.92 0.49 24.34
CA ARG A 24 -22.62 1.92 24.17
C ARG A 24 -22.25 2.26 22.73
N ARG A 25 -21.38 1.44 22.12
CA ARG A 25 -20.92 1.65 20.74
C ARG A 25 -22.06 1.51 19.73
N GLN A 26 -22.92 0.50 19.91
CA GLN A 26 -24.09 0.32 19.08
C GLN A 26 -25.03 1.53 19.18
N LYS A 27 -25.35 1.99 20.39
CA LYS A 27 -26.17 3.19 20.60
C LYS A 27 -25.57 4.42 19.92
N GLN A 28 -24.25 4.62 20.05
CA GLN A 28 -23.57 5.73 19.38
C GLN A 28 -23.67 5.63 17.85
N SER A 29 -23.53 4.43 17.28
CA SER A 29 -23.70 4.19 15.84
C SER A 29 -25.11 4.56 15.37
N GLU A 30 -26.12 4.21 16.14
CA GLU A 30 -27.53 4.54 15.87
C GLU A 30 -27.78 6.05 15.92
N GLU A 31 -27.29 6.74 16.96
CA GLU A 31 -27.39 8.19 17.10
C GLU A 31 -26.68 8.94 15.95
N ILE A 32 -25.50 8.47 15.55
CA ILE A 32 -24.77 9.04 14.39
C ILE A 32 -25.57 8.82 13.11
N SER A 33 -26.09 7.61 12.91
CA SER A 33 -26.88 7.26 11.73
C SER A 33 -28.16 8.10 11.62
N GLU A 34 -28.81 8.40 12.73
CA GLU A 34 -29.97 9.30 12.76
C GLU A 34 -29.60 10.73 12.37
N ARG A 35 -28.50 11.27 12.91
CA ARG A 35 -28.00 12.60 12.54
C ARG A 35 -27.61 12.68 11.07
N VAL A 36 -26.95 11.65 10.54
CA VAL A 36 -26.59 11.56 9.12
C VAL A 36 -27.85 11.58 8.25
N ARG A 37 -28.90 10.83 8.62
CA ARG A 37 -30.19 10.85 7.89
C ARG A 37 -30.81 12.25 7.86
N GLN A 38 -30.89 12.92 9.01
CA GLN A 38 -31.41 14.28 9.09
C GLN A 38 -30.62 15.24 8.20
N GLN A 39 -29.29 15.17 8.24
CA GLN A 39 -28.44 16.03 7.41
C GLN A 39 -28.65 15.77 5.91
N VAL A 40 -28.78 14.51 5.52
CA VAL A 40 -29.06 14.11 4.13
C VAL A 40 -30.42 14.65 3.68
N ASP A 41 -31.44 14.60 4.53
CA ASP A 41 -32.78 15.12 4.20
C ASP A 41 -32.78 16.64 4.02
N GLU A 42 -32.09 17.38 4.90
CA GLU A 42 -31.88 18.82 4.75
C GLU A 42 -31.16 19.16 3.46
N ASP A 43 -30.08 18.44 3.13
CA ASP A 43 -29.31 18.69 1.92
C ASP A 43 -30.09 18.32 0.66
N ASN A 44 -30.92 17.27 0.72
CA ASN A 44 -31.86 16.94 -0.33
C ASN A 44 -32.90 18.06 -0.53
N ALA A 45 -33.42 18.65 0.55
CA ALA A 45 -34.34 19.78 0.45
C ALA A 45 -33.68 21.01 -0.20
N LYS A 46 -32.43 21.32 0.16
CA LYS A 46 -31.65 22.39 -0.47
C LYS A 46 -31.42 22.14 -1.96
N CYS A 47 -31.14 20.89 -2.36
CA CYS A 47 -31.01 20.52 -3.77
C CYS A 47 -32.34 20.62 -4.55
N ARG A 48 -33.48 20.29 -3.92
CA ARG A 48 -34.80 20.47 -4.57
C ARG A 48 -35.12 21.95 -4.81
N ALA A 49 -34.68 22.83 -3.93
CA ALA A 49 -34.90 24.28 -4.05
C ALA A 49 -33.96 24.97 -5.07
N ASP A 50 -32.79 24.39 -5.35
CA ASP A 50 -31.78 24.95 -6.27
C ASP A 50 -31.30 23.89 -7.28
N PRO A 51 -31.84 23.91 -8.52
CA PRO A 51 -31.44 22.99 -9.57
C PRO A 51 -29.94 23.05 -9.92
N ALA A 52 -29.30 24.21 -9.82
CA ALA A 52 -27.87 24.34 -10.09
C ALA A 52 -27.02 23.64 -9.02
N ARG A 53 -27.47 23.68 -7.76
CA ARG A 53 -26.86 22.89 -6.68
C ARG A 53 -27.08 21.40 -6.85
N ALA A 54 -28.26 20.97 -7.27
CA ALA A 54 -28.54 19.57 -7.56
C ALA A 54 -27.58 19.03 -8.63
N GLU A 55 -27.35 19.80 -9.70
CA GLU A 55 -26.46 19.41 -10.78
C GLU A 55 -24.99 19.36 -10.36
N ARG A 56 -24.49 20.37 -9.62
CA ARG A 56 -23.13 20.33 -9.05
C ARG A 56 -22.91 19.10 -8.16
N ARG A 57 -23.92 18.75 -7.35
CA ARG A 57 -23.87 17.55 -6.49
C ARG A 57 -23.81 16.28 -7.34
N ARG A 58 -24.64 16.16 -8.39
CA ARG A 58 -24.61 15.02 -9.32
C ARG A 58 -23.21 14.86 -9.92
N GLN A 59 -22.64 15.93 -10.48
CA GLN A 59 -21.30 15.89 -11.07
C GLN A 59 -20.24 15.45 -10.06
N ALA A 60 -20.28 15.99 -8.83
CA ALA A 60 -19.34 15.59 -7.78
C ALA A 60 -19.45 14.09 -7.43
N PHE A 61 -20.66 13.53 -7.40
CA PHE A 61 -20.85 12.09 -7.19
C PHE A 61 -20.32 11.27 -8.37
N GLU A 62 -20.52 11.73 -9.60
CA GLU A 62 -20.00 11.05 -10.79
C GLU A 62 -18.47 11.07 -10.86
N ASP A 63 -17.86 12.21 -10.53
CA ASP A 63 -16.39 12.35 -10.48
C ASP A 63 -15.79 11.47 -9.37
N ALA A 64 -16.41 11.45 -8.19
CA ALA A 64 -16.02 10.58 -7.10
C ALA A 64 -16.18 9.09 -7.46
N ALA A 65 -17.28 8.71 -8.12
CA ALA A 65 -17.51 7.34 -8.58
C ALA A 65 -16.45 6.91 -9.60
N ARG A 66 -16.11 7.79 -10.55
CA ARG A 66 -15.05 7.55 -11.54
C ARG A 66 -13.69 7.38 -10.88
N LEU A 67 -13.36 8.23 -9.90
CA LEU A 67 -12.15 8.11 -9.11
C LEU A 67 -12.11 6.77 -8.35
N MET A 68 -13.19 6.41 -7.66
CA MET A 68 -13.29 5.13 -6.93
C MET A 68 -13.12 3.92 -7.85
N GLN A 69 -13.72 3.94 -9.05
CA GLN A 69 -13.60 2.87 -10.04
C GLN A 69 -12.19 2.75 -10.63
N SER A 70 -11.38 3.81 -10.61
CA SER A 70 -9.99 3.76 -11.08
C SER A 70 -9.09 2.92 -10.19
N PHE A 71 -9.44 2.75 -8.91
CA PHE A 71 -8.70 1.91 -7.98
C PHE A 71 -9.08 0.44 -8.16
N LYS A 72 -8.26 -0.31 -8.89
CA LYS A 72 -8.32 -1.78 -8.91
C LYS A 72 -7.55 -2.33 -7.72
N LYS A 73 -8.26 -2.79 -6.69
CA LYS A 73 -7.66 -3.62 -5.63
C LYS A 73 -7.35 -4.99 -6.22
N GLN A 74 -6.11 -5.44 -6.08
CA GLN A 74 -5.75 -6.80 -6.46
C GLN A 74 -6.24 -7.77 -5.38
N ASP A 75 -6.63 -8.99 -5.74
CA ASP A 75 -7.14 -9.94 -4.75
C ASP A 75 -6.12 -10.25 -3.64
N HIS A 76 -4.82 -10.22 -3.94
CA HIS A 76 -3.77 -10.40 -2.94
C HIS A 76 -3.59 -9.22 -1.99
N GLU A 77 -4.24 -8.09 -2.26
CA GLU A 77 -4.27 -6.93 -1.37
C GLU A 77 -5.51 -6.93 -0.46
N ILE A 78 -6.40 -7.91 -0.62
CA ILE A 78 -7.66 -8.00 0.13
C ILE A 78 -7.47 -8.98 1.28
N MET A 79 -7.54 -8.45 2.50
CA MET A 79 -7.61 -9.24 3.72
C MET A 79 -9.08 -9.49 4.08
N ARG A 80 -9.36 -10.70 4.54
CA ARG A 80 -10.71 -11.16 4.92
C ARG A 80 -10.77 -11.41 6.42
N TRP A 81 -11.92 -11.09 7.01
CA TRP A 81 -12.22 -11.36 8.42
C TRP A 81 -13.59 -11.98 8.55
N ARG A 82 -13.71 -12.92 9.48
CA ARG A 82 -15.00 -13.33 10.02
C ARG A 82 -15.31 -12.40 11.19
N VAL A 83 -16.51 -11.81 11.19
CA VAL A 83 -16.89 -10.78 12.17
C VAL A 83 -18.25 -11.08 12.76
N ARG A 84 -18.36 -10.95 14.07
CA ARG A 84 -19.65 -10.98 14.78
C ARG A 84 -20.21 -9.57 14.84
N LEU A 85 -21.42 -9.41 14.33
CA LEU A 85 -22.17 -8.17 14.46
C LEU A 85 -22.87 -8.12 15.82
N TYR A 86 -23.24 -6.92 16.25
CA TYR A 86 -23.97 -6.70 17.50
C TYR A 86 -25.27 -7.53 17.60
N CYS A 87 -25.94 -7.82 16.48
CA CYS A 87 -27.12 -8.69 16.46
C CYS A 87 -26.83 -10.18 16.73
N GLY A 88 -25.56 -10.56 16.81
CA GLY A 88 -25.11 -11.93 17.07
C GLY A 88 -24.78 -12.73 15.82
N HIS A 89 -25.21 -12.30 14.63
CA HIS A 89 -24.87 -12.97 13.37
C HIS A 89 -23.40 -12.75 13.00
N ILE A 90 -22.84 -13.74 12.31
CA ILE A 90 -21.44 -13.75 11.92
C ILE A 90 -21.35 -13.70 10.40
N ILE A 91 -20.61 -12.72 9.89
CA ILE A 91 -20.45 -12.49 8.44
C ILE A 91 -18.98 -12.42 8.07
N GLU A 92 -18.69 -12.50 6.78
CA GLU A 92 -17.38 -12.15 6.22
C GLU A 92 -17.35 -10.67 5.86
N THR A 93 -16.24 -10.00 6.15
CA THR A 93 -15.95 -8.64 5.68
C THR A 93 -14.53 -8.56 5.14
N GLU A 94 -14.30 -7.54 4.31
CA GLU A 94 -13.06 -7.38 3.57
C GLU A 94 -12.53 -5.96 3.65
N ALA A 95 -11.21 -5.83 3.64
CA ALA A 95 -10.51 -4.56 3.60
C ALA A 95 -9.11 -4.74 3.02
N HIS A 96 -8.41 -3.62 2.80
CA HIS A 96 -7.03 -3.66 2.35
C HIS A 96 -6.13 -4.30 3.41
N TYR A 97 -5.14 -5.08 3.00
CA TYR A 97 -4.26 -5.85 3.88
C TYR A 97 -3.41 -5.02 4.87
N THR A 98 -3.33 -3.71 4.66
CA THR A 98 -2.62 -2.77 5.55
C THR A 98 -3.35 -2.53 6.87
N TYR A 99 -4.63 -2.88 6.96
CA TYR A 99 -5.38 -2.77 8.20
C TYR A 99 -5.17 -4.03 9.05
N SER A 100 -4.78 -3.83 10.31
CA SER A 100 -4.58 -4.92 11.27
C SER A 100 -5.89 -5.47 11.86
N ASP A 101 -6.98 -4.70 11.77
CA ASP A 101 -8.31 -5.08 12.22
C ASP A 101 -9.41 -4.44 11.33
N PRO A 102 -10.60 -5.07 11.23
CA PRO A 102 -11.66 -4.61 10.32
C PRO A 102 -12.37 -3.34 10.81
N VAL A 103 -12.28 -3.01 12.11
CA VAL A 103 -12.93 -1.81 12.66
C VAL A 103 -12.20 -0.55 12.23
N SER A 104 -10.86 -0.57 12.31
CA SER A 104 -9.97 0.50 11.86
C SER A 104 -10.01 0.72 10.36
N ALA A 105 -10.40 -0.31 9.58
CA ALA A 105 -10.61 -0.23 8.14
C ALA A 105 -11.87 0.55 7.73
N GLY A 106 -12.66 1.05 8.69
CA GLY A 106 -13.90 1.77 8.42
C GLY A 106 -15.12 0.86 8.25
N ALA A 107 -15.03 -0.43 8.54
CA ALA A 107 -16.18 -1.35 8.54
C ALA A 107 -17.05 -1.20 9.81
N HIS A 108 -17.31 0.04 10.23
CA HIS A 108 -17.99 0.36 11.49
C HIS A 108 -19.50 0.22 11.45
N SER A 109 -20.10 0.15 10.25
CA SER A 109 -21.55 0.05 10.03
C SER A 109 -21.80 -1.01 8.97
N ASN A 110 -22.39 -2.12 9.37
CA ASN A 110 -22.66 -3.23 8.48
C ASN A 110 -24.15 -3.54 8.45
N ARG A 111 -24.62 -3.95 7.26
CA ARG A 111 -25.92 -4.56 7.09
C ARG A 111 -25.79 -6.06 7.35
N CYS A 112 -26.59 -6.59 8.27
CA CYS A 112 -26.67 -8.02 8.47
C CYS A 112 -27.53 -8.67 7.38
N PRO A 113 -27.03 -9.68 6.64
CA PRO A 113 -27.81 -10.39 5.63
C PRO A 113 -28.89 -11.29 6.22
N GLU A 114 -28.73 -11.75 7.46
CA GLU A 114 -29.66 -12.67 8.12
C GLU A 114 -30.88 -11.94 8.70
N CYS A 115 -30.67 -10.88 9.49
CA CYS A 115 -31.77 -10.12 10.10
C CYS A 115 -32.12 -8.81 9.37
N SER A 116 -31.44 -8.49 8.27
CA SER A 116 -31.61 -7.26 7.47
C SER A 116 -31.38 -5.94 8.21
N SER A 117 -31.00 -5.97 9.49
CA SER A 117 -30.68 -4.77 10.26
C SER A 117 -29.44 -4.08 9.68
N ASP A 118 -29.53 -2.77 9.52
CA ASP A 118 -28.44 -1.91 9.08
C ASP A 118 -27.80 -1.18 10.27
N GLY A 119 -26.63 -0.58 10.08
CA GLY A 119 -25.98 0.21 11.13
C GLY A 119 -25.36 -0.61 12.27
N LEU A 120 -25.19 -1.92 12.08
CA LEU A 120 -24.69 -2.81 13.12
C LEU A 120 -23.18 -2.70 13.28
N THR A 121 -22.76 -2.61 14.53
CA THR A 121 -21.34 -2.54 14.91
C THR A 121 -20.71 -3.93 14.97
N ILE A 122 -19.44 -4.04 14.59
CA ILE A 122 -18.62 -5.26 14.77
C ILE A 122 -18.20 -5.35 16.24
N VAL A 123 -18.59 -6.43 16.94
CA VAL A 123 -18.28 -6.63 18.37
C VAL A 123 -17.12 -7.62 18.60
N ALA A 124 -16.91 -8.55 17.67
CA ALA A 124 -15.82 -9.51 17.70
C ALA A 124 -15.38 -9.85 16.27
N PHE A 125 -14.12 -10.25 16.09
CA PHE A 125 -13.57 -10.59 14.78
C PHE A 125 -12.36 -11.53 14.85
N GLU A 126 -12.17 -12.30 13.79
CA GLU A 126 -11.00 -13.15 13.57
C GLU A 126 -10.54 -13.06 12.10
N PRO A 127 -9.22 -13.01 11.85
CA PRO A 127 -8.68 -12.96 10.50
C PRO A 127 -8.86 -14.31 9.79
N LEU A 128 -9.26 -14.28 8.52
CA LEU A 128 -9.31 -15.45 7.63
C LEU A 128 -8.08 -15.54 6.71
N GLY A 129 -7.35 -14.43 6.55
CA GLY A 129 -6.19 -14.34 5.67
C GLY A 129 -6.50 -13.58 4.37
N LEU A 130 -5.46 -13.43 3.54
CA LEU A 130 -5.59 -12.79 2.24
C LEU A 130 -6.51 -13.60 1.32
N ARG A 131 -7.18 -12.91 0.40
CA ARG A 131 -8.06 -13.55 -0.57
C ARG A 131 -7.26 -14.34 -1.62
N ALA A 132 -6.10 -13.85 -2.01
CA ALA A 132 -5.16 -14.56 -2.87
C ALA A 132 -3.75 -14.49 -2.29
N GLU A 133 -2.91 -15.45 -2.68
CA GLU A 133 -1.49 -15.40 -2.37
C GLU A 133 -0.85 -14.21 -3.10
N PRO A 134 0.02 -13.44 -2.42
CA PRO A 134 0.82 -12.41 -3.09
C PRO A 134 1.62 -13.01 -4.24
N PRO A 135 1.72 -12.31 -5.38
CA PRO A 135 2.58 -12.77 -6.46
C PRO A 135 3.99 -12.96 -5.93
N ALA A 136 4.63 -14.08 -6.31
CA ALA A 136 6.02 -14.32 -5.96
C ALA A 136 6.85 -13.08 -6.36
N PRO A 137 7.79 -12.63 -5.50
CA PRO A 137 8.63 -11.51 -5.83
C PRO A 137 9.30 -11.79 -7.17
N ALA A 138 9.00 -10.96 -8.17
CA ALA A 138 9.60 -11.12 -9.49
C ALA A 138 11.12 -11.11 -9.29
N ILE A 139 11.78 -12.19 -9.68
CA ILE A 139 13.23 -12.24 -9.72
C ILE A 139 13.65 -11.07 -10.60
N PRO A 140 14.41 -10.08 -10.07
CA PRO A 140 14.83 -8.96 -10.88
C PRO A 140 15.53 -9.52 -12.12
N PRO A 141 15.20 -9.02 -13.33
CA PRO A 141 15.85 -9.48 -14.54
C PRO A 141 17.37 -9.40 -14.33
N PRO A 142 18.14 -10.42 -14.76
CA PRO A 142 19.58 -10.38 -14.60
C PRO A 142 20.10 -9.04 -15.14
N PRO A 143 21.03 -8.38 -14.43
CA PRO A 143 21.57 -7.11 -14.88
C PRO A 143 22.03 -7.28 -16.33
N VAL A 144 21.54 -6.39 -17.21
CA VAL A 144 21.92 -6.41 -18.62
C VAL A 144 23.45 -6.41 -18.66
N PRO A 145 24.09 -7.42 -19.26
CA PRO A 145 25.55 -7.47 -19.29
C PRO A 145 26.05 -6.17 -19.92
N PRO A 146 27.07 -5.51 -19.33
CA PRO A 146 27.62 -4.29 -19.89
C PRO A 146 27.95 -4.55 -21.36
N LYS A 147 27.47 -3.67 -22.25
CA LYS A 147 27.74 -3.78 -23.69
C LYS A 147 29.24 -3.96 -23.87
N LYS A 148 29.65 -5.09 -24.45
CA LYS A 148 31.06 -5.31 -24.79
C LYS A 148 31.49 -4.15 -25.69
N PRO A 149 32.54 -3.39 -25.33
CA PRO A 149 33.01 -2.31 -26.17
C PRO A 149 33.33 -2.85 -27.56
N THR A 150 32.89 -2.13 -28.57
CA THR A 150 33.13 -2.49 -29.97
C THR A 150 34.64 -2.47 -30.24
N ARG A 151 35.08 -3.24 -31.24
CA ARG A 151 36.49 -3.27 -31.67
C ARG A 151 37.04 -1.86 -31.92
N ALA A 152 36.24 -0.97 -32.52
CA ALA A 152 36.60 0.42 -32.77
C ALA A 152 36.75 1.28 -31.50
N GLU A 153 36.03 0.97 -30.41
CA GLU A 153 36.21 1.63 -29.12
C GLU A 153 37.48 1.15 -28.42
N LEU A 154 37.80 -0.14 -28.52
CA LEU A 154 39.04 -0.70 -28.01
C LEU A 154 40.26 -0.14 -28.76
N GLU A 155 40.21 -0.09 -30.10
CA GLU A 155 41.29 0.47 -30.92
C GLU A 155 41.55 1.95 -30.60
N ARG A 156 40.48 2.76 -30.41
CA ARG A 156 40.62 4.15 -29.98
C ARG A 156 41.27 4.27 -28.60
N ARG A 157 40.89 3.40 -27.66
CA ARG A 157 41.44 3.42 -26.29
C ARG A 157 42.89 2.97 -26.25
N VAL A 158 43.26 1.95 -27.03
CA VAL A 158 44.65 1.50 -27.18
C VAL A 158 45.50 2.63 -27.74
N LYS A 159 45.06 3.29 -28.82
CA LYS A 159 45.79 4.41 -29.41
C LYS A 159 46.02 5.56 -28.42
N ALA A 160 44.98 5.94 -27.67
CA ALA A 160 45.10 6.98 -26.65
C ALA A 160 46.08 6.60 -25.53
N LEU A 161 46.10 5.33 -25.11
CA LEU A 161 47.04 4.84 -24.11
C LEU A 161 48.48 4.75 -24.63
N GLU A 162 48.67 4.43 -25.91
CA GLU A 162 49.97 4.42 -26.57
C GLU A 162 50.56 5.83 -26.69
N GLU A 163 49.75 6.81 -27.12
CA GLU A 163 50.13 8.23 -27.15
C GLU A 163 50.50 8.76 -25.77
N GLU A 164 49.75 8.38 -24.73
CA GLU A 164 50.06 8.73 -23.35
C GLU A 164 51.35 8.07 -22.86
N ASN A 165 51.60 6.80 -23.21
CA ASN A 165 52.84 6.11 -22.87
C ASN A 165 54.05 6.76 -23.53
N GLU A 166 53.94 7.14 -24.80
CA GLU A 166 54.99 7.82 -25.54
C GLU A 166 55.30 9.19 -24.95
N ARG A 167 54.25 9.95 -24.58
CA ARG A 167 54.41 11.21 -23.84
C ARG A 167 55.15 11.01 -22.52
N LEU A 168 54.77 10.00 -21.74
CA LEU A 168 55.39 9.71 -20.45
C LEU A 168 56.85 9.26 -20.59
N ARG A 169 57.16 8.43 -21.60
CA ARG A 169 58.54 8.03 -21.91
C ARG A 169 59.40 9.20 -22.37
N SER A 170 58.82 10.15 -23.10
CA SER A 170 59.49 11.39 -23.51
C SER A 170 59.68 12.38 -22.36
N GLN A 171 58.92 12.23 -21.26
CA GLN A 171 59.02 13.04 -20.05
C GLN A 171 59.85 12.38 -18.94
N ALA A 172 60.27 11.12 -19.11
CA ALA A 172 61.13 10.44 -18.14
C ALA A 172 62.59 10.94 -18.29
N PRO A 173 63.21 11.53 -17.25
CA PRO A 173 64.61 11.94 -17.29
C PRO A 173 65.55 10.72 -17.35
N LEU A 174 66.61 10.81 -18.14
CA LEU A 174 67.77 9.92 -18.06
C LEU A 174 68.57 10.25 -16.78
N GLU A 175 68.27 9.56 -15.68
CA GLU A 175 69.14 9.47 -14.50
C GLU A 175 69.40 7.98 -14.21
N GLY A 176 70.64 7.47 -14.18
CA GLY A 176 71.92 8.11 -14.34
C GLY A 176 73.06 7.10 -14.53
N ALA A 177 74.18 7.60 -15.04
CA ALA A 177 75.51 7.02 -14.94
C ALA A 177 76.49 8.18 -14.74
N PRO A 178 77.76 7.94 -14.36
CA PRO A 178 78.26 7.35 -13.12
C PRO A 178 79.24 8.32 -12.41
N THR A 179 79.52 8.16 -11.12
CA THR A 179 80.79 8.67 -10.56
C THR A 179 81.34 7.77 -9.45
N SER A 180 82.44 7.14 -9.83
CA SER A 180 83.48 6.54 -8.99
C SER A 180 84.06 7.51 -7.96
N SER A 181 84.41 6.98 -6.78
CA SER A 181 85.76 7.02 -6.18
C SER A 181 85.73 7.26 -4.68
N SER A 182 86.19 6.26 -3.92
CA SER A 182 87.20 6.32 -2.85
C SER A 182 87.01 5.11 -1.93
N LYS A 183 88.01 4.46 -1.31
CA LYS A 183 89.45 4.22 -1.52
C LYS A 183 89.84 3.37 -0.29
N ASP A 184 90.73 2.40 -0.47
CA ASP A 184 91.63 1.79 0.53
C ASP A 184 91.06 1.18 1.83
N SER A 185 91.10 -0.16 1.93
CA SER A 185 92.05 -0.93 2.76
C SER A 185 91.89 -2.44 2.54
#